data_AF-A0A847EZI8-F1
#
_entry.id   AF-A0A847EZI8-F1
#
_cell.length_a   1.000
_cell.length_b   1.000
_cell.length_c   1.000
_cell.angle_alpha   90.00
_cell.angle_beta   90.00
_cell.angle_gamma   90.00
#
_symmetry.space_group_name_H-M   'P 1'
#
loop_
_entity.id
_entity.type
_entity.pdbx_description
1 polymer ?
#
loop_
_entity_poly.entity_id
_entity_poly.type
_entity_poly.pdbx_seq_one_letter_code
_entity_poly.pdbx_strand_id
1 'polypeptide(L)' 'TPMETLEALEQVARSAGFKYVYLGNVQDKGGEDTRCPTCGQLVVGRRGYLVHTYRLNDGRCPHCGASIAGCWP' A
#
# COMPACT_ATOMS: atom_id res chain seq x y z
N THR A 1 3.93 -5.90 19.16
CA THR A 1 5.16 -5.31 18.62
C THR A 1 5.02 -3.80 18.62
N PRO A 2 6.02 -3.03 19.08
CA PRO A 2 5.97 -1.57 19.03
C PRO A 2 5.78 -1.06 17.58
N MET A 3 5.03 0.04 17.42
CA MET A 3 4.75 0.60 16.10
C MET A 3 6.00 1.08 15.38
N GLU A 4 6.93 1.71 16.09
CA GLU A 4 8.21 2.17 15.54
C GLU A 4 9.02 1.04 14.89
N THR A 5 8.95 -0.17 15.48
CA THR A 5 9.66 -1.35 14.95
C THR A 5 9.03 -1.79 13.63
N LEU A 6 7.71 -1.76 13.53
CA LEU A 6 6.98 -2.12 12.32
C LEU A 6 7.24 -1.10 11.20
N GLU A 7 7.20 0.19 11.52
CA GLU A 7 7.48 1.28 10.58
C GLU A 7 8.94 1.21 10.07
N ALA A 8 9.90 0.91 10.95
CA ALA A 8 11.30 0.73 10.57
C ALA A 8 11.48 -0.49 9.63
N LEU A 9 10.84 -1.62 9.94
CA LEU A 9 10.87 -2.80 9.07
C LEU A 9 10.21 -2.55 7.72
N GLU A 10 9.12 -1.77 7.69
CA GLU A 10 8.48 -1.35 6.45
C GLU A 10 9.46 -0.57 5.55
N GLN A 11 10.19 0.39 6.13
CA GLN A 11 11.18 1.18 5.41
C GLN A 11 12.33 0.33 4.89
N VAL A 12 12.83 -0.61 5.68
CA VAL A 12 13.87 -1.56 5.24
C VAL A 12 13.37 -2.41 4.08
N ALA A 13 12.16 -2.97 4.17
CA ALA A 13 11.59 -3.76 3.08
C ALA A 13 11.42 -2.92 1.80
N ARG A 14 10.90 -1.69 1.90
CA ARG A 14 10.79 -0.79 0.74
C ARG A 14 12.17 -0.49 0.13
N SER A 15 13.17 -0.23 0.97
CA SER A 15 14.56 0.05 0.53
C SER A 15 15.23 -1.17 -0.10
N ALA A 16 14.84 -2.38 0.30
CA ALA A 16 15.27 -3.64 -0.30
C ALA A 16 14.55 -3.96 -1.63
N GLY A 17 13.66 -3.09 -2.10
CA GLY A 17 12.96 -3.24 -3.38
C GLY A 17 11.61 -3.95 -3.30
N PHE A 18 11.08 -4.21 -2.10
CA PHE A 18 9.72 -4.73 -1.97
C PHE A 18 8.71 -3.67 -2.40
N LYS A 19 7.97 -3.97 -3.47
CA LYS A 19 7.00 -3.04 -4.08
C LYS A 19 5.76 -2.80 -3.22
N TYR A 20 5.33 -3.83 -2.51
CA TYR A 20 4.13 -3.82 -1.67
C TYR A 20 4.49 -4.39 -0.30
N VAL A 21 4.39 -3.55 0.71
CA VAL A 21 4.68 -3.90 2.10
C VAL A 21 3.47 -3.50 2.92
N TYR A 22 3.00 -4.43 3.75
CA TYR A 22 1.81 -4.26 4.58
C TYR A 22 2.13 -4.59 6.03
N LEU A 23 1.60 -3.80 6.96
CA LEU A 23 1.70 -4.02 8.39
C LEU A 23 0.46 -4.77 8.87
N GLY A 24 0.62 -6.05 9.20
CA GLY A 24 -0.47 -6.89 9.69
C GLY A 24 -0.87 -6.57 11.14
N ASN A 25 -2.16 -6.73 11.46
CA ASN A 25 -2.74 -6.48 12.80
C ASN A 25 -2.52 -5.05 13.33
N VAL A 26 -2.33 -4.08 12.43
CA VAL A 26 -2.22 -2.66 12.74
C VAL A 26 -3.51 -1.97 12.30
N GLN A 27 -4.37 -1.61 13.26
CA GLN A 27 -5.72 -1.08 13.00
C GLN A 27 -5.75 0.38 12.54
N ASP A 28 -4.64 1.12 12.71
CA ASP A 28 -4.57 2.53 12.39
C ASP A 28 -3.18 2.85 11.84
N LYS A 29 -3.09 3.75 10.83
CA LYS A 29 -1.90 4.19 10.05
C LYS A 29 -1.74 3.67 8.61
N GLY A 30 -2.78 3.13 7.95
CA GLY A 30 -2.69 2.80 6.52
C GLY A 30 -1.67 1.71 6.19
N GLY A 31 -1.29 0.89 7.18
CA GLY A 31 -0.39 -0.25 6.99
C GLY A 31 -0.95 -1.33 6.07
N GLU A 32 -2.24 -1.29 5.76
CA GLU A 32 -2.95 -2.18 4.84
C GLU A 32 -3.27 -1.52 3.48
N ASP A 33 -2.77 -0.31 3.28
CA ASP A 33 -2.96 0.46 2.06
C ASP A 33 -2.08 -0.06 0.92
N THR A 34 -2.66 -0.18 -0.27
CA THR A 34 -1.86 -0.32 -1.49
C THR A 34 -1.43 1.06 -1.96
N ARG A 35 -0.11 1.29 -1.93
CA ARG A 35 0.54 2.47 -2.53
C ARG A 35 1.14 2.10 -3.88
N CYS A 36 1.16 3.05 -4.80
CA CYS A 36 1.83 2.91 -6.08
C CYS A 36 3.34 2.69 -5.84
N PRO A 37 3.94 1.60 -6.36
CA PRO A 37 5.35 1.32 -6.13
C PRO A 37 6.28 2.28 -6.90
N THR A 38 5.74 3.06 -7.85
CA THR A 38 6.50 3.99 -8.68
C THR A 38 6.46 5.42 -8.13
N CYS A 39 5.30 5.91 -7.69
CA CYS A 39 5.14 7.29 -7.23
C CYS A 39 4.71 7.44 -5.77
N GLY A 40 4.49 6.35 -5.03
CA GLY A 40 4.14 6.35 -3.61
C GLY A 40 2.70 6.77 -3.27
N GLN A 41 1.91 7.21 -4.27
CA GLN A 41 0.52 7.62 -4.06
C GLN A 41 -0.36 6.49 -3.56
N LEU A 42 -1.27 6.79 -2.63
CA LEU A 42 -2.29 5.88 -2.18
C LEU A 42 -3.26 5.56 -3.33
N VAL A 43 -3.32 4.30 -3.75
CA VAL A 43 -4.23 3.84 -4.81
C VAL A 43 -5.39 3.01 -4.28
N VAL A 44 -5.18 2.24 -3.20
CA VAL A 44 -6.26 1.55 -2.50
C VAL A 44 -6.06 1.69 -1.00
N GLY A 45 -7.03 2.25 -0.30
CA GLY A 45 -7.02 2.39 1.15
C GLY A 45 -7.90 1.36 1.82
N ARG A 46 -7.39 0.70 2.86
CA ARG A 46 -8.09 -0.39 3.55
C ARG A 46 -8.19 -0.18 5.05
N ARG A 47 -9.24 -0.73 5.63
CA ARG A 47 -9.39 -0.93 7.07
C ARG A 47 -10.04 -2.29 7.34
N GLY A 48 -9.24 -3.29 7.72
CA GLY A 48 -9.67 -4.68 7.78
C GLY A 48 -10.21 -5.17 6.44
N TYR A 49 -11.50 -5.55 6.42
CA TYR A 49 -12.18 -6.00 5.20
C TYR A 49 -12.77 -4.86 4.36
N LEU A 50 -12.73 -3.62 4.86
CA LEU A 50 -13.33 -2.47 4.19
C LEU A 50 -12.31 -1.81 3.25
N VAL A 51 -12.69 -1.59 2.00
CA VAL A 51 -12.00 -0.67 1.10
C VAL A 51 -12.68 0.70 1.23
N HIS A 52 -11.96 1.68 1.77
CA HIS A 52 -12.49 3.04 1.96
C HIS A 52 -11.98 4.02 0.87
N THR A 53 -10.96 3.64 0.12
CA THR A 53 -10.42 4.43 -0.99
C THR A 53 -10.11 3.49 -2.15
N TYR A 54 -10.59 3.81 -3.36
CA TYR A 54 -10.26 3.10 -4.59
C TYR A 54 -9.96 4.11 -5.70
N ARG A 55 -8.70 4.21 -6.10
CA ARG A 55 -8.17 5.20 -7.05
C ARG A 55 -7.34 4.50 -8.13
N LEU A 56 -7.88 3.43 -8.69
CA LEU A 56 -7.27 2.74 -9.83
C LEU A 56 -8.09 3.02 -11.08
N ASN A 57 -7.41 3.20 -12.21
CA ASN A 57 -8.02 3.26 -13.52
C ASN A 57 -7.52 2.06 -14.33
N ASP A 58 -8.38 1.07 -14.57
CA ASP A 58 -8.03 -0.16 -15.28
C ASP A 58 -6.74 -0.82 -14.72
N GLY A 59 -6.70 -0.97 -13.39
CA GLY A 59 -5.53 -1.52 -12.68
C GLY A 59 -4.27 -0.64 -12.70
N ARG A 60 -4.36 0.62 -13.12
CA ARG A 60 -3.23 1.57 -13.17
C ARG A 60 -3.36 2.70 -12.17
N CYS A 61 -2.22 3.22 -11.75
CA CYS A 61 -2.14 4.43 -10.96
C CYS A 61 -2.58 5.64 -11.80
N PRO A 62 -3.58 6.43 -11.36
CA PRO A 62 -4.06 7.59 -12.10
C PRO A 62 -3.04 8.74 -12.13
N HIS A 63 -2.05 8.73 -11.23
CA HIS A 63 -1.06 9.80 -11.14
C HIS A 63 0.16 9.60 -12.05
N CYS A 64 0.59 8.36 -12.26
CA CYS A 64 1.82 8.08 -13.05
C CYS A 64 1.63 7.02 -14.13
N GLY A 65 0.45 6.43 -14.27
CA GLY A 65 0.13 5.41 -15.28
C GLY A 65 0.71 4.02 -15.02
N ALA A 66 1.49 3.85 -13.95
CA ALA A 66 2.09 2.56 -13.59
C ALA A 66 1.01 1.50 -13.32
N SER A 67 1.17 0.32 -13.90
CA SER A 67 0.34 -0.85 -13.61
C SER A 67 0.56 -1.32 -12.18
N ILE A 68 -0.53 -1.51 -11.45
CA ILE A 68 -0.53 -1.99 -10.07
C ILE A 68 -0.84 -3.48 -10.09
N ALA A 69 0.02 -4.29 -9.48
CA ALA A 69 -0.22 -5.73 -9.37
C ALA A 69 -1.45 -6.00 -8.47
N GLY A 70 -2.36 -6.84 -8.95
CA GLY A 70 -3.58 -7.23 -8.26
C GLY A 70 -4.66 -7.71 -9.23
N CYS A 71 -5.77 -8.21 -8.68
CA CYS A 71 -6.99 -8.49 -9.45
C CYS A 71 -7.94 -7.31 -9.26
N TRP A 72 -8.14 -6.53 -10.33
CA TRP A 72 -8.97 -5.33 -10.31
C TRP A 72 -10.25 -5.59 -11.11
N PRO A 73 -11.43 -5.24 -10.59
CA PRO A 73 -12.68 -5.27 -11.34
C PRO A 73 -12.72 -4.19 -12.43
#